data_AF-H0G0X4-F1
#
_entry.id   AF-H0G0X4-F1
#
_cell.length_a   1.000
_cell.length_b   1.000
_cell.length_c   1.000
_cell.angle_alpha   90.00
_cell.angle_beta   90.00
_cell.angle_gamma   90.00
#
_symmetry.space_group_name_H-M   'P 1'
#
loop_
_entity.id
_entity.type
_entity.pdbx_description
1 polymer ?
#
loop_
_entity_poly.entity_id
_entity_poly.type
_entity_poly.pdbx_seq_one_letter_code
_entity_poly.pdbx_strand_id
1 'polypeptide(L)'
;MRRSEIDSQNRYLLKLQQDYRLAADIVARAWAEFPEVQAIAVIGSVAKPLWKEVPRFREFRRSGIEVWHECGDLDMALWLDTQERLAELRKACARSLRQAFEAGAGMSVPDNRVDTFLFEPGSDRYLGRLCRYNECPKGKRDCFTPGCGAVPFNQIIPGFTPGADLLAPARYAMLYKRGVGVLRSALDLPTVEED
;
A
#
# COMPACT_ATOMS: atom_id res chain seq x y z
N MET A 1 5.67 -6.77 31.71
CA MET A 1 6.11 -5.76 30.73
C MET A 1 5.92 -4.39 31.34
N ARG A 2 6.87 -3.46 31.14
CA ARG A 2 6.78 -2.11 31.72
C ARG A 2 5.83 -1.25 30.86
N ARG A 3 5.06 -0.36 31.50
CA ARG A 3 4.17 0.59 30.80
C ARG A 3 4.90 1.40 29.72
N SER A 4 6.14 1.80 30.00
CA SER A 4 7.00 2.50 29.04
C SER A 4 7.28 1.72 27.75
N GLU A 5 7.35 0.39 27.80
CA GLU A 5 7.57 -0.46 26.63
C GLU A 5 6.32 -0.51 25.75
N ILE A 6 5.14 -0.61 26.38
CA ILE A 6 3.83 -0.57 25.71
C ILE A 6 3.61 0.79 25.04
N ASP A 7 3.91 1.88 25.73
CA ASP A 7 3.79 3.24 25.20
C ASP A 7 4.78 3.50 24.06
N SER A 8 5.99 2.95 24.16
CA SER A 8 6.98 2.99 23.08
C SER A 8 6.49 2.24 21.84
N GLN A 9 5.94 1.04 22.03
CA GLN A 9 5.37 0.24 20.93
C GLN A 9 4.19 0.94 20.27
N ASN A 10 3.26 1.50 21.05
CA ASN A 10 2.12 2.24 20.51
C ASN A 10 2.56 3.47 19.70
N ARG A 11 3.55 4.24 20.19
CA ARG A 11 4.10 5.38 19.44
C ARG A 11 4.77 4.95 18.14
N TYR A 12 5.48 3.83 18.17
CA TYR A 12 6.09 3.26 16.96
C TYR A 12 5.03 2.90 15.91
N LEU A 13 3.96 2.21 16.31
CA LEU A 13 2.90 1.77 15.39
C LEU A 13 2.12 2.95 14.79
N LEU A 14 1.85 3.99 15.58
CA LEU A 14 1.27 5.25 15.10
C LEU A 14 2.18 5.91 14.05
N LYS A 15 3.47 6.04 14.34
CA LYS A 15 4.45 6.62 13.42
C LYS A 15 4.58 5.79 12.14
N LEU A 16 4.57 4.47 12.25
CA LEU A 16 4.65 3.56 11.12
C LEU A 16 3.46 3.73 10.17
N GLN A 17 2.23 3.79 10.69
CA GLN A 17 1.05 4.07 9.87
C GLN A 17 1.15 5.45 9.20
N GLN A 18 1.57 6.47 9.95
CA GLN A 18 1.76 7.82 9.41
C GLN A 18 2.79 7.85 8.27
N ASP A 19 3.89 7.09 8.40
CA ASP A 19 4.91 6.97 7.36
C ASP A 19 4.38 6.29 6.10
N TYR A 20 3.59 5.24 6.24
CA TYR A 20 2.93 4.62 5.09
C TYR A 20 1.91 5.54 4.43
N ARG A 21 1.14 6.32 5.20
CA ARG A 21 0.18 7.29 4.65
C ARG A 21 0.90 8.41 3.90
N LEU A 22 1.99 8.95 4.44
CA LEU A 22 2.80 9.92 3.71
C LEU A 22 3.41 9.30 2.43
N ALA A 23 3.87 8.05 2.48
CA ALA A 23 4.36 7.33 1.31
C ALA A 23 3.28 7.17 0.23
N ALA A 24 2.05 6.86 0.63
CA ALA A 24 0.90 6.78 -0.28
C ALA A 24 0.65 8.09 -1.03
N ASP A 25 0.69 9.23 -0.35
CA ASP A 25 0.52 10.54 -1.01
C ASP A 25 1.63 10.88 -2.01
N ILE A 26 2.86 10.48 -1.70
CA ILE A 26 4.01 10.70 -2.59
C ILE A 26 3.89 9.83 -3.83
N VAL A 27 3.59 8.55 -3.66
CA VAL A 27 3.42 7.60 -4.76
C VAL A 27 2.20 7.97 -5.60
N ALA A 28 1.08 8.33 -4.97
CA ALA A 28 -0.14 8.73 -5.67
C ALA A 28 0.09 9.96 -6.57
N ARG A 29 0.83 10.97 -6.08
CA ARG A 29 1.21 12.14 -6.90
C ARG A 29 2.07 11.73 -8.11
N ALA A 30 3.05 10.85 -7.90
CA ALA A 30 3.91 10.39 -8.99
C ALA A 30 3.14 9.57 -10.04
N TRP A 31 2.16 8.76 -9.63
CA TRP A 31 1.32 7.99 -10.56
C TRP A 31 0.24 8.82 -11.24
N ALA A 32 -0.28 9.87 -10.60
CA ALA A 32 -1.29 10.76 -11.19
C ALA A 32 -0.81 11.47 -12.48
N GLU A 33 0.49 11.51 -12.73
CA GLU A 33 1.09 12.04 -13.97
C GLU A 33 0.93 11.11 -15.19
N PHE A 34 0.56 9.85 -14.96
CA PHE A 34 0.41 8.85 -16.01
C PHE A 34 -1.01 8.91 -16.59
N PRO A 35 -1.18 9.17 -17.91
CA PRO A 35 -2.51 9.34 -18.50
C PRO A 35 -3.40 8.11 -18.35
N GLU A 36 -2.82 6.89 -18.32
CA GLU A 36 -3.55 5.64 -18.15
C GLU A 36 -4.15 5.44 -16.74
N VAL A 37 -3.71 6.20 -15.73
CA VAL A 37 -4.18 6.07 -14.35
C VAL A 37 -5.56 6.70 -14.17
N GLN A 38 -6.55 5.88 -13.81
CA GLN A 38 -7.93 6.33 -13.55
C GLN A 38 -8.15 6.76 -12.11
N ALA A 39 -7.65 5.96 -11.18
CA ALA A 39 -7.91 6.17 -9.77
C ALA A 39 -6.82 5.51 -8.93
N ILE A 40 -6.61 6.07 -7.74
CA ILE A 40 -5.63 5.58 -6.77
C ILE A 40 -6.27 5.63 -5.39
N ALA A 41 -6.24 4.51 -4.66
CA ALA A 41 -6.71 4.44 -3.29
C ALA A 41 -5.70 3.72 -2.40
N VAL A 42 -5.69 4.09 -1.11
CA VAL A 42 -5.08 3.25 -0.07
C VAL A 42 -6.09 2.18 0.33
N ILE A 43 -5.64 0.94 0.44
CA ILE A 43 -6.43 -0.18 0.95
C ILE A 43 -5.66 -0.88 2.09
N GLY A 44 -6.08 -2.07 2.48
CA GLY A 44 -5.40 -2.83 3.53
C GLY A 44 -5.49 -2.17 4.91
N SER A 45 -4.53 -2.49 5.78
CA SER A 45 -4.50 -2.01 7.17
C SER A 45 -4.23 -0.50 7.27
N VAL A 46 -3.40 0.05 6.39
CA VAL A 46 -3.00 1.47 6.41
C VAL A 46 -4.20 2.41 6.19
N ALA A 47 -5.18 1.96 5.39
CA ALA A 47 -6.40 2.72 5.15
C ALA A 47 -7.34 2.77 6.37
N LYS A 48 -7.24 1.82 7.31
CA LYS A 48 -8.14 1.71 8.46
C LYS A 48 -7.63 2.55 9.63
N PRO A 49 -8.52 3.01 10.52
CA PRO A 49 -8.10 3.54 11.81
C PRO A 49 -7.44 2.42 12.63
N LEU A 50 -6.47 2.77 13.47
CA LEU A 50 -5.87 1.81 14.39
C LEU A 50 -6.88 1.44 15.49
N TRP A 51 -7.01 0.14 15.74
CA TRP A 51 -7.74 -0.44 16.88
C TRP A 51 -6.77 -1.20 17.77
N LYS A 52 -7.16 -1.43 19.02
CA LYS A 52 -6.37 -2.22 19.97
C LYS A 52 -6.53 -3.72 19.71
N GLU A 53 -5.42 -4.42 19.58
CA GLU A 53 -5.41 -5.88 19.45
C GLU A 53 -4.25 -6.49 20.24
N VAL A 54 -4.40 -7.76 20.61
CA VAL A 54 -3.27 -8.55 21.12
C VAL A 54 -2.40 -8.93 19.92
N PRO A 55 -1.19 -8.37 19.80
CA PRO A 55 -0.41 -8.45 18.56
C PRO A 55 0.17 -9.85 18.39
N ARG A 56 0.73 -10.12 17.20
CA ARG A 56 1.33 -11.42 16.92
C ARG A 56 2.65 -11.68 17.66
N PHE A 57 3.28 -10.62 18.18
CA PHE A 57 4.55 -10.69 18.90
C PHE A 57 4.43 -11.52 20.18
N ARG A 58 5.36 -12.47 20.35
CA ARG A 58 5.32 -13.47 21.43
C ARG A 58 5.29 -12.85 22.83
N GLU A 59 5.94 -11.71 23.02
CA GLU A 59 6.07 -11.04 24.33
C GLU A 59 4.76 -10.38 24.82
N PHE A 60 4.08 -9.64 23.94
CA PHE A 60 2.79 -9.00 24.22
C PHE A 60 1.67 -10.04 24.27
N ARG A 61 1.68 -11.00 23.33
CA ARG A 61 0.68 -12.09 23.27
C ARG A 61 0.67 -12.93 24.55
N ARG A 62 1.83 -13.29 25.08
CA ARG A 62 1.95 -14.06 26.33
C ARG A 62 1.38 -13.33 27.55
N SER A 63 1.37 -12.00 27.49
CA SER A 63 0.94 -11.15 28.57
C SER A 63 -0.50 -10.63 28.38
N GLY A 64 -1.17 -11.00 27.27
CA GLY A 64 -2.50 -10.49 26.92
C GLY A 64 -2.54 -8.97 26.76
N ILE A 65 -1.43 -8.34 26.39
CA ILE A 65 -1.32 -6.88 26.32
C ILE A 65 -1.75 -6.41 24.94
N GLU A 66 -2.69 -5.47 24.93
CA GLU A 66 -3.17 -4.83 23.71
C GLU A 66 -2.28 -3.65 23.31
N VAL A 67 -1.93 -3.61 22.04
CA VAL A 67 -1.29 -2.47 21.36
C VAL A 67 -2.07 -2.15 20.11
N TRP A 68 -1.73 -1.08 19.40
CA TRP A 68 -2.33 -0.83 18.09
C TRP A 68 -2.06 -1.98 17.12
N HIS A 69 -2.99 -2.26 16.21
CA HIS A 69 -2.72 -3.26 15.16
C HIS A 69 -1.51 -2.84 14.31
N GLU A 70 -0.81 -3.83 13.75
CA GLU A 70 0.37 -3.59 12.91
C GLU A 70 -0.03 -3.31 11.45
N CYS A 71 0.52 -2.26 10.86
CA CYS A 71 0.55 -2.08 9.42
C CYS A 71 1.82 -2.71 8.85
N GLY A 72 1.69 -3.87 8.18
CA GLY A 72 2.83 -4.62 7.66
C GLY A 72 3.45 -4.00 6.42
N ASP A 73 2.61 -3.54 5.50
CA ASP A 73 2.94 -2.96 4.20
C ASP A 73 1.91 -1.87 3.85
N LEU A 74 2.20 -1.13 2.78
CA LEU A 74 1.30 -0.17 2.18
C LEU A 74 0.60 -0.83 0.99
N ASP A 75 -0.65 -1.23 1.17
CA ASP A 75 -1.48 -1.71 0.08
C ASP A 75 -2.14 -0.54 -0.68
N MET A 76 -1.90 -0.47 -1.98
CA MET A 76 -2.45 0.54 -2.90
C MET A 76 -3.32 -0.16 -3.94
N ALA A 77 -4.50 0.40 -4.22
CA ALA A 77 -5.31 0.02 -5.38
C ALA A 77 -5.10 1.03 -6.51
N LEU A 78 -4.83 0.53 -7.70
CA LEU A 78 -4.54 1.32 -8.91
C LEU A 78 -5.43 0.86 -10.06
N TRP A 79 -6.28 1.76 -10.56
CA TRP A 79 -7.12 1.51 -11.72
C TRP A 79 -6.45 2.04 -12.98
N LEU A 80 -6.32 1.21 -14.01
CA LEU A 80 -5.56 1.52 -15.22
C LEU A 80 -6.36 1.23 -16.49
N ASP A 81 -6.37 2.17 -17.43
CA ASP A 81 -6.91 1.94 -18.78
C ASP A 81 -6.08 0.91 -19.56
N THR A 82 -4.76 0.89 -19.32
CA THR A 82 -3.79 -0.02 -19.96
C THR A 82 -2.64 -0.35 -19.01
N GLN A 83 -1.98 -1.49 -19.24
CA GLN A 83 -0.87 -2.01 -18.44
C GLN A 83 0.49 -1.92 -19.16
N GLU A 84 0.59 -1.15 -20.24
CA GLU A 84 1.81 -1.08 -21.07
C GLU A 84 3.02 -0.47 -20.33
N ARG A 85 2.78 0.41 -19.34
CA ARG A 85 3.81 1.20 -18.66
C ARG A 85 4.00 0.83 -17.19
N LEU A 86 3.71 -0.43 -16.83
CA LEU A 86 3.91 -0.91 -15.46
C LEU A 86 5.37 -0.78 -15.01
N ALA A 87 6.34 -0.95 -15.91
CA ALA A 87 7.76 -0.75 -15.58
C ALA A 87 8.06 0.69 -15.13
N GLU A 88 7.45 1.67 -15.81
CA GLU A 88 7.58 3.10 -15.55
C GLU A 88 6.85 3.49 -14.26
N LEU A 89 5.64 2.98 -14.03
CA LEU A 89 4.90 3.17 -12.77
C LEU A 89 5.70 2.66 -11.57
N ARG A 90 6.30 1.46 -11.68
CA ARG A 90 7.18 0.91 -10.65
C ARG A 90 8.41 1.80 -10.40
N LYS A 91 9.07 2.27 -11.47
CA LYS A 91 10.21 3.19 -11.36
C LYS A 91 9.81 4.52 -10.73
N ALA A 92 8.63 5.04 -11.04
CA ALA A 92 8.10 6.28 -10.48
C ALA A 92 7.84 6.14 -8.97
N CYS A 93 7.28 5.01 -8.53
CA CYS A 93 7.14 4.67 -7.11
C CYS A 93 8.51 4.68 -6.39
N ALA A 94 9.47 3.89 -6.87
CA ALA A 94 10.80 3.81 -6.25
C ALA A 94 11.54 5.16 -6.23
N ARG A 95 11.48 5.90 -7.34
CA ARG A 95 12.13 7.21 -7.46
C ARG A 95 11.51 8.25 -6.54
N SER A 96 10.18 8.34 -6.47
CA SER A 96 9.49 9.34 -5.66
C SER A 96 9.72 9.14 -4.17
N LEU A 97 9.67 7.89 -3.68
CA LEU A 97 9.99 7.56 -2.29
C LEU A 97 11.45 7.87 -1.95
N ARG A 98 12.39 7.51 -2.83
CA ARG A 98 13.81 7.84 -2.65
C ARG A 98 14.04 9.35 -2.57
N GLN A 99 13.48 10.11 -3.51
CA GLN A 99 13.63 11.57 -3.54
C GLN A 99 13.04 12.22 -2.28
N ALA A 100 11.89 11.73 -1.81
CA ALA A 100 11.29 12.20 -0.58
C ALA A 100 12.16 11.94 0.65
N PHE A 101 12.76 10.75 0.73
CA PHE A 101 13.72 10.41 1.79
C PHE A 101 14.95 11.32 1.75
N GLU A 102 15.56 11.49 0.58
CA GLU A 102 16.73 12.36 0.37
C GLU A 102 16.42 13.84 0.69
N ALA A 103 15.17 14.28 0.47
CA ALA A 103 14.69 15.62 0.81
C ALA A 103 14.31 15.79 2.29
N GLY A 104 14.42 14.76 3.12
CA GLY A 104 14.17 14.84 4.56
C GLY A 104 12.69 14.74 4.96
N ALA A 105 11.83 14.10 4.15
CA ALA A 105 10.41 13.92 4.45
C ALA A 105 10.11 13.06 5.70
N GLY A 106 11.14 12.50 6.36
CA GLY A 106 11.00 11.80 7.65
C GLY A 106 10.39 10.40 7.60
N MET A 107 10.00 9.92 6.42
CA MET A 107 9.60 8.53 6.17
C MET A 107 10.80 7.65 5.82
N SER A 108 10.76 6.36 6.12
CA SER A 108 11.73 5.38 5.61
C SER A 108 11.00 4.15 5.08
N VAL A 109 10.05 4.38 4.17
CA VAL A 109 9.30 3.30 3.51
C VAL A 109 10.04 2.88 2.26
N PRO A 110 10.63 1.67 2.21
CA PRO A 110 11.22 1.15 0.98
C PRO A 110 10.11 0.79 -0.02
N ASP A 111 10.41 0.90 -1.31
CA ASP A 111 9.46 0.63 -2.40
C ASP A 111 8.93 -0.81 -2.40
N ASN A 112 9.73 -1.76 -1.90
CA ASN A 112 9.31 -3.16 -1.74
C ASN A 112 8.24 -3.41 -0.67
N ARG A 113 7.87 -2.39 0.11
CA ARG A 113 6.76 -2.38 1.08
C ARG A 113 5.50 -1.73 0.53
N VAL A 114 5.53 -1.25 -0.72
CA VAL A 114 4.34 -0.80 -1.43
C VAL A 114 3.83 -1.97 -2.26
N ASP A 115 2.70 -2.55 -1.86
CA ASP A 115 2.03 -3.59 -2.62
C ASP A 115 0.90 -2.96 -3.44
N THR A 116 0.93 -3.12 -4.76
CA THR A 116 0.00 -2.41 -5.65
C THR A 116 -0.89 -3.39 -6.39
N PHE A 117 -2.17 -3.32 -6.11
CA PHE A 117 -3.22 -4.12 -6.73
C PHE A 117 -3.74 -3.39 -7.96
N LEU A 118 -3.74 -4.08 -9.10
CA LEU A 118 -4.15 -3.54 -10.38
C LEU A 118 -5.61 -3.90 -10.66
N PHE A 119 -6.40 -2.92 -11.07
CA PHE A 119 -7.83 -3.10 -11.34
C PHE A 119 -8.24 -2.50 -12.69
N GLU A 120 -9.23 -3.14 -13.31
CA GLU A 120 -9.91 -2.62 -14.50
C GLU A 120 -10.89 -1.51 -14.10
N PRO A 121 -10.83 -0.32 -14.73
CA PRO A 121 -11.78 0.75 -14.50
C PRO A 121 -13.23 0.34 -14.78
N GLY A 122 -14.13 0.72 -13.88
CA GLY A 122 -15.58 0.53 -14.04
C GLY A 122 -16.11 -0.84 -13.62
N SER A 123 -15.31 -1.91 -13.76
CA SER A 123 -15.69 -3.27 -13.35
C SER A 123 -15.09 -3.70 -12.01
N ASP A 124 -14.04 -3.01 -11.54
CA ASP A 124 -13.21 -3.42 -10.39
C ASP A 124 -12.61 -4.82 -10.54
N ARG A 125 -12.53 -5.33 -11.78
CA ARG A 125 -11.95 -6.64 -12.05
C ARG A 125 -10.46 -6.59 -11.73
N TYR A 126 -10.03 -7.50 -10.86
CA TYR A 126 -8.63 -7.63 -10.49
C TYR A 126 -7.78 -8.14 -11.67
N LEU A 127 -6.66 -7.45 -11.92
CA LEU A 127 -5.77 -7.70 -13.05
C LEU A 127 -4.44 -8.34 -12.62
N GLY A 128 -4.08 -8.26 -11.34
CA GLY A 128 -2.81 -8.75 -10.80
C GLY A 128 -2.17 -7.73 -9.86
N ARG A 129 -0.85 -7.86 -9.61
CA ARG A 129 -0.09 -6.88 -8.80
C ARG A 129 1.03 -6.25 -9.61
N LEU A 130 1.34 -5.00 -9.30
CA LEU A 130 2.55 -4.38 -9.84
C LEU A 130 3.78 -5.12 -9.29
N CYS A 131 4.57 -5.72 -10.18
CA CYS A 131 5.75 -6.47 -9.79
C CYS A 131 6.79 -5.53 -9.15
N ARG A 132 7.24 -5.86 -7.95
CA ARG A 132 8.30 -5.12 -7.22
C ARG A 132 9.72 -5.34 -7.79
N TYR A 133 9.93 -6.39 -8.58
CA TYR A 133 11.26 -6.67 -9.12
C TYR A 133 11.65 -5.65 -10.19
N ASN A 134 12.96 -5.45 -10.36
CA ASN A 134 13.49 -4.49 -11.33
C ASN A 134 13.57 -5.03 -12.78
N GLU A 135 13.18 -6.29 -12.98
CA GLU A 135 13.29 -7.03 -14.23
C GLU A 135 12.16 -8.06 -14.29
N CYS A 136 11.59 -8.28 -15.47
CA CYS A 136 10.47 -9.18 -15.67
C CYS A 136 10.73 -10.08 -16.90
N PRO A 137 10.89 -11.41 -16.72
CA PRO A 137 10.91 -12.14 -15.44
C PRO A 137 12.24 -11.96 -14.69
N LYS A 138 12.20 -11.97 -13.34
CA LYS A 138 13.43 -11.94 -12.50
C LYS A 138 14.04 -13.33 -12.26
N GLY A 139 13.34 -14.40 -12.66
CA GLY A 139 13.73 -15.78 -12.35
C GLY A 139 13.57 -16.16 -10.87
N LYS A 140 12.73 -15.44 -10.12
CA LYS A 140 12.35 -15.80 -8.75
C LYS A 140 11.18 -16.78 -8.75
N ARG A 141 10.98 -17.49 -7.64
CA ARG A 141 9.90 -18.49 -7.49
C ARG A 141 8.54 -17.94 -7.93
N ASP A 142 8.24 -16.70 -7.54
CA ASP A 142 6.99 -16.01 -7.90
C ASP A 142 6.80 -15.89 -9.42
N CYS A 143 7.89 -15.73 -10.19
CA CYS A 143 7.85 -15.60 -11.65
C CYS A 143 7.46 -16.89 -12.38
N PHE A 144 7.54 -18.05 -11.71
CA PHE A 144 7.18 -19.34 -12.31
C PHE A 144 5.68 -19.63 -12.25
N THR A 145 4.90 -18.72 -11.68
CA THR A 145 3.43 -18.79 -11.69
C THR A 145 2.94 -18.71 -13.15
N PRO A 146 2.13 -19.68 -13.62
CA PRO A 146 1.60 -19.66 -14.99
C PRO A 146 0.93 -18.33 -15.32
N GLY A 147 1.31 -17.72 -16.45
CA GLY A 147 0.81 -16.42 -16.90
C GLY A 147 1.46 -15.19 -16.25
N CYS A 148 2.32 -15.35 -15.23
CA CYS A 148 3.03 -14.23 -14.64
C CYS A 148 3.95 -13.57 -15.66
N GLY A 149 3.90 -12.24 -15.75
CA GLY A 149 4.70 -11.49 -16.73
C GLY A 149 4.22 -11.61 -18.18
N ALA A 150 3.08 -12.27 -18.46
CA ALA A 150 2.47 -12.26 -19.78
C ALA A 150 2.18 -10.82 -20.24
N VAL A 151 1.77 -9.98 -19.29
CA VAL A 151 1.95 -8.53 -19.37
C VAL A 151 3.21 -8.18 -18.54
N PRO A 152 4.24 -7.54 -19.12
CA PRO A 152 5.46 -7.22 -18.40
C PRO A 152 5.19 -6.42 -17.11
N PHE A 153 5.82 -6.84 -16.02
CA PHE A 153 5.62 -6.28 -14.66
C PHE A 153 4.21 -6.42 -14.06
N ASN A 154 3.29 -7.15 -14.69
CA ASN A 154 2.10 -7.66 -14.01
C ASN A 154 2.43 -9.01 -13.37
N GLN A 155 2.46 -9.03 -12.04
CA GLN A 155 2.69 -10.20 -11.23
C GLN A 155 1.39 -10.92 -10.90
N ILE A 156 1.35 -12.22 -11.16
CA ILE A 156 0.29 -13.10 -10.67
C ILE A 156 0.73 -13.68 -9.33
N ILE A 157 -0.15 -13.59 -8.32
CA ILE A 157 0.07 -14.17 -7.00
C ILE A 157 -0.67 -15.52 -6.94
N PRO A 158 0.05 -16.66 -6.83
CA PRO A 158 -0.58 -17.98 -6.80
C PRO A 158 -1.68 -18.11 -5.75
N GLY A 159 -2.85 -18.57 -6.17
CA GLY A 159 -3.98 -18.82 -5.27
C GLY A 159 -4.61 -17.57 -4.65
N PHE A 160 -4.18 -16.37 -5.05
CA PHE A 160 -4.78 -15.14 -4.56
C PHE A 160 -6.09 -14.87 -5.29
N THR A 161 -7.13 -14.61 -4.52
CA THR A 161 -8.41 -14.06 -5.01
C THR A 161 -8.76 -12.87 -4.11
N PRO A 162 -9.08 -11.69 -4.68
CA PRO A 162 -9.54 -10.56 -3.89
C PRO A 162 -10.73 -10.94 -3.01
N GLY A 163 -10.63 -10.66 -1.72
CA GLY A 163 -11.80 -10.70 -0.84
C GLY A 163 -12.82 -9.65 -1.29
N ALA A 164 -14.11 -9.90 -1.05
CA ALA A 164 -15.19 -8.98 -1.42
C ALA A 164 -15.05 -7.60 -0.75
N ASP A 165 -14.32 -7.52 0.36
CA ASP A 165 -14.07 -6.32 1.14
C ASP A 165 -12.72 -5.64 0.82
N LEU A 166 -11.89 -6.19 -0.08
CA LEU A 166 -10.57 -5.65 -0.39
C LEU A 166 -10.63 -4.17 -0.80
N LEU A 167 -11.64 -3.82 -1.60
CA LEU A 167 -11.88 -2.46 -2.11
C LEU A 167 -12.83 -1.64 -1.23
N ALA A 168 -13.34 -2.18 -0.12
CA ALA A 168 -14.20 -1.41 0.78
C ALA A 168 -13.55 -0.09 1.25
N PRO A 169 -12.24 -0.04 1.56
CA PRO A 169 -11.58 1.22 1.91
C PRO A 169 -11.55 2.26 0.79
N ALA A 170 -11.59 1.85 -0.48
CA ALA A 170 -11.55 2.78 -1.62
C ALA A 170 -12.75 3.76 -1.62
N ARG A 171 -13.82 3.46 -0.88
CA ARG A 171 -14.97 4.37 -0.69
C ARG A 171 -14.61 5.64 0.09
N TYR A 172 -13.63 5.57 0.99
CA TYR A 172 -13.24 6.68 1.87
C TYR A 172 -11.74 7.01 1.83
N ALA A 173 -10.91 6.14 1.25
CA ALA A 173 -9.46 6.29 1.12
C ALA A 173 -8.99 6.42 -0.35
N MET A 174 -9.87 6.88 -1.23
CA MET A 174 -9.52 7.30 -2.59
C MET A 174 -8.70 8.60 -2.54
N LEU A 175 -7.48 8.57 -3.06
CA LEU A 175 -6.56 9.72 -3.06
C LEU A 175 -6.66 10.54 -4.34
N TYR A 176 -6.89 9.88 -5.48
CA TYR A 176 -6.90 10.50 -6.79
C TYR A 176 -7.95 9.88 -7.70
N LYS A 177 -8.57 10.70 -8.55
CA LYS A 177 -9.39 10.26 -9.68
C LYS A 177 -9.16 11.15 -10.90
N ARG A 178 -8.87 10.56 -12.06
CA ARG A 178 -8.68 11.28 -13.32
C ARG A 178 -9.92 12.09 -13.66
N GLY A 179 -9.72 13.32 -14.14
CA GLY A 179 -10.78 14.29 -14.41
C GLY A 179 -11.32 15.02 -13.17
N VAL A 180 -11.02 14.54 -11.95
CA VAL A 180 -11.32 15.26 -10.70
C VAL A 180 -10.05 15.82 -10.06
N GLY A 181 -8.95 15.08 -10.12
CA GLY A 181 -7.67 15.43 -9.51
C GLY A 181 -7.47 14.73 -8.15
N VAL A 182 -6.70 15.37 -7.27
CA VAL A 182 -6.47 14.91 -5.90
C VAL A 182 -7.74 15.11 -5.08
N LEU A 183 -8.19 14.05 -4.41
CA LEU A 183 -9.40 14.04 -3.59
C LEU A 183 -9.11 14.29 -2.11
N ARG A 184 -7.99 13.77 -1.60
CA ARG A 184 -7.53 13.90 -0.21
C ARG A 184 -6.10 13.42 -0.05
N SER A 185 -5.51 13.75 1.10
CA SER A 185 -4.29 13.12 1.59
C SER A 185 -4.65 11.86 2.40
N ALA A 186 -3.80 10.83 2.31
CA ALA A 186 -3.89 9.66 3.17
C ALA A 186 -3.63 10.01 4.65
N LEU A 187 -2.94 11.13 4.93
CA LEU A 187 -2.75 11.63 6.29
C LEU A 187 -4.04 12.13 6.94
N ASP A 188 -5.04 12.49 6.14
CA ASP A 188 -6.35 12.96 6.62
C ASP A 188 -7.29 11.79 6.98
N LEU A 189 -6.86 10.54 6.78
CA LEU A 189 -7.64 9.37 7.18
C LEU A 189 -7.70 9.25 8.71
N PRO A 190 -8.80 8.73 9.29
CA PRO A 190 -8.89 8.57 10.73
C PRO A 190 -7.75 7.70 11.26
N THR A 191 -7.03 8.18 12.27
CA THR A 191 -5.81 7.54 12.78
C THR A 191 -6.11 6.45 13.79
N VAL A 192 -7.07 6.68 14.67
CA VAL A 192 -7.52 5.72 15.69
C VAL A 192 -9.04 5.60 15.61
N GLU A 193 -9.59 4.45 15.97
CA GLU A 193 -11.02 4.37 16.27
C GLU A 193 -11.27 5.25 17.51
N GLU A 194 -12.17 6.22 17.39
CA GLU A 194 -12.68 6.96 18.54
C GLU A 194 -13.72 6.07 19.23
N ASP A 195 -13.54 5.82 20.53
CA ASP A 195 -14.48 5.08 21.39
C ASP A 195 -15.82 5.82 21.56
#